data_AF-A0A524R2K4-F1
#
_entry.id   AF-A0A524R2K4-F1
#
_cell.length_a   1.000
_cell.length_b   1.000
_cell.length_c   1.000
_cell.angle_alpha   90.00
_cell.angle_beta   90.00
_cell.angle_gamma   90.00
#
_symmetry.space_group_name_H-M   'P 1'
#
loop_
_entity.id
_entity.type
_entity.pdbx_description
1 polymer ?
#
loop_
_entity_poly.entity_id
_entity_poly.type
_entity_poly.pdbx_seq_one_letter_code
_entity_poly.pdbx_strand_id
1 'polypeptide(L)'
;MTMKRRNFLKTLGAGTAGIAAFSCKDQEAARRIAAGQSATQDADLTWTKAPCRYCGTGCGVEVGVKDGRIMAVRGDEASPVNRGLLCVKGYHLPAMLYGEDRLTHPMLRNSDGRGFSRISWDEALDLIARKYQEALAEAGPGSVAFYGSGQWGIHDGYAVTKWF
;
A
#
# COMPACT_ATOMS: atom_id res chain seq x y z
N MET A 1 27.12 29.86 -34.04
CA MET A 1 26.59 30.10 -32.69
C MET A 1 26.09 28.77 -32.13
N THR A 2 26.88 28.08 -31.31
CA THR A 2 26.59 26.72 -30.83
C THR A 2 25.65 26.78 -29.62
N MET A 3 24.37 26.48 -29.83
CA MET A 3 23.38 26.44 -28.75
C MET A 3 23.67 25.27 -27.81
N LYS A 4 23.89 25.55 -26.52
CA LYS A 4 24.07 24.50 -25.49
C LYS A 4 22.76 23.73 -25.30
N ARG A 5 22.85 22.39 -25.22
CA ARG A 5 21.71 21.47 -25.02
C ARG A 5 20.76 21.89 -23.87
N ARG A 6 21.31 22.47 -22.80
CA ARG A 6 20.53 22.99 -21.66
C ARG A 6 19.63 24.16 -22.03
N ASN A 7 20.06 25.03 -22.94
CA ASN A 7 19.26 26.16 -23.41
C ASN A 7 18.20 25.68 -24.40
N PHE A 8 18.52 24.71 -25.26
CA PHE A 8 17.56 24.08 -26.16
C PHE A 8 16.39 23.43 -25.40
N LEU A 9 16.66 22.71 -24.31
CA LEU A 9 15.61 22.09 -23.47
C LEU A 9 14.75 23.14 -22.73
N LYS A 10 15.34 24.26 -22.31
CA LYS A 10 14.58 25.37 -21.70
C LYS A 10 13.67 26.06 -22.73
N THR A 11 14.14 26.24 -23.96
CA THR A 11 13.33 26.81 -25.06
C THR A 11 12.20 25.86 -25.47
N LEU A 12 12.43 24.54 -25.46
CA LEU A 12 11.40 23.52 -25.69
C LEU A 12 10.33 23.51 -24.58
N GLY A 13 10.72 23.64 -23.32
CA GLY A 13 9.79 23.75 -22.19
C GLY A 13 8.94 25.04 -22.20
N ALA A 14 9.46 26.12 -22.79
CA ALA A 14 8.69 27.35 -23.01
C ALA A 14 7.79 27.29 -24.25
N GLY A 15 8.13 26.46 -25.25
CA GLY A 15 7.42 26.36 -26.52
C GLY A 15 6.19 25.42 -26.52
N THR A 16 6.10 24.48 -25.58
CA THR A 16 4.95 23.56 -25.48
C THR A 16 3.72 24.16 -24.82
N ALA A 17 3.83 25.34 -24.20
CA ALA A 17 2.67 26.05 -23.65
C ALA A 17 1.65 26.51 -24.71
N GLY A 18 2.03 26.56 -25.99
CA GLY A 18 1.18 27.07 -27.06
C GLY A 18 0.32 26.03 -27.82
N ILE A 19 0.62 24.72 -27.72
CA ILE A 19 -0.03 23.70 -28.58
C ILE A 19 -1.21 23.00 -27.89
N ALA A 20 -1.33 23.06 -26.57
CA ALA A 20 -2.45 22.45 -25.83
C ALA A 20 -3.73 23.31 -25.81
N ALA A 21 -3.87 24.31 -26.69
CA ALA A 21 -4.94 25.30 -26.67
C ALA A 21 -6.08 25.04 -27.68
N PHE A 22 -6.39 23.78 -28.03
CA PHE A 22 -7.40 23.45 -29.05
C PHE A 22 -8.78 23.00 -28.53
N SER A 23 -9.08 23.10 -27.23
CA SER A 23 -10.47 22.90 -26.76
C SER A 23 -10.74 23.65 -25.46
N CYS A 24 -11.72 24.55 -25.44
CA CYS A 24 -12.09 25.37 -24.28
C CYS A 24 -12.47 24.56 -23.02
N LYS A 25 -12.73 23.25 -23.10
CA LYS A 25 -12.95 22.40 -21.91
C LYS A 25 -11.65 22.00 -21.19
N ASP A 26 -10.50 22.12 -21.86
CA ASP A 26 -9.21 21.63 -21.35
C ASP A 26 -8.32 22.75 -20.80
N GLN A 27 -8.70 24.03 -20.94
CA GLN A 27 -7.85 25.13 -20.47
C GLN A 27 -7.66 25.14 -18.96
N GLU A 28 -8.67 24.73 -18.19
CA GLU A 28 -8.58 24.69 -16.73
C GLU A 28 -7.74 23.50 -16.26
N ALA A 29 -7.92 22.32 -16.87
CA ALA A 29 -7.10 21.15 -16.62
C ALA A 29 -5.63 21.39 -17.03
N ALA A 30 -5.40 21.99 -18.20
CA ALA A 30 -4.09 22.36 -18.68
C ALA A 30 -3.43 23.43 -17.79
N ARG A 31 -4.19 24.41 -17.28
CA ARG A 31 -3.69 25.39 -16.31
C ARG A 31 -3.31 24.74 -14.98
N ARG A 32 -4.11 23.82 -14.45
CA ARG A 32 -3.80 23.07 -13.21
C ARG A 32 -2.52 22.24 -13.38
N ILE A 33 -2.40 21.51 -14.49
CA ILE A 33 -1.20 20.74 -14.82
C ILE A 33 0.02 21.66 -15.00
N ALA A 34 -0.12 22.77 -15.73
CA ALA A 34 0.95 23.75 -15.94
C ALA A 34 1.35 24.48 -14.65
N ALA A 35 0.42 24.67 -13.70
CA ALA A 35 0.66 25.22 -12.38
C ALA A 35 1.23 24.18 -11.39
N GLY A 36 1.41 22.92 -11.80
CA GLY A 36 1.83 21.83 -10.91
C GLY A 36 0.77 21.42 -9.88
N GLN A 37 -0.47 21.89 -10.04
CA GLN A 37 -1.61 21.53 -9.20
C GLN A 37 -2.13 20.15 -9.62
N SER A 38 -1.66 19.13 -8.94
CA SER A 38 -2.31 17.80 -8.94
C SER A 38 -3.70 17.94 -8.31
N ALA A 39 -4.70 17.21 -8.83
CA ALA A 39 -6.05 17.12 -8.25
C ALA A 39 -6.08 16.74 -6.75
N THR A 40 -4.94 16.29 -6.20
CA THR A 40 -4.74 16.00 -4.78
C THR A 40 -4.42 17.23 -3.92
N GLN A 41 -4.13 18.40 -4.48
CA GLN A 41 -3.88 19.64 -3.70
C GLN A 41 -5.17 20.32 -3.24
N ASP A 42 -6.30 20.06 -3.91
CA ASP A 42 -7.61 20.61 -3.53
C ASP A 42 -8.40 19.69 -2.58
N ALA A 43 -7.83 18.55 -2.20
CA ALA A 43 -8.48 17.60 -1.30
C ALA A 43 -7.97 17.79 0.13
N ASP A 44 -8.90 17.98 1.08
CA ASP A 44 -8.65 17.91 2.52
C ASP A 44 -8.20 16.49 2.92
N LEU A 45 -6.91 16.21 2.71
CA LEU A 45 -6.26 14.95 3.01
C LEU A 45 -5.39 15.11 4.25
N THR A 46 -5.55 14.20 5.21
CA THR A 46 -4.59 14.05 6.30
C THR A 46 -3.40 13.22 5.82
N TRP A 47 -2.20 13.81 5.84
CA TRP A 47 -0.99 13.15 5.39
C TRP A 47 -0.20 12.57 6.57
N THR A 48 0.13 11.27 6.49
CA THR A 48 0.91 10.56 7.51
C THR A 48 2.05 9.78 6.86
N LYS A 49 3.18 9.65 7.57
CA LYS A 49 4.35 8.91 7.10
C LYS A 49 4.22 7.42 7.35
N ALA A 50 4.74 6.61 6.42
CA ALA A 50 4.86 5.17 6.56
C ALA A 50 6.05 4.63 5.74
N PRO A 51 6.58 3.44 6.06
CA PRO A 51 7.44 2.72 5.13
C PRO A 51 6.61 2.12 3.97
N CYS A 52 7.21 2.05 2.78
CA CYS A 52 6.64 1.33 1.65
C CYS A 52 6.44 -0.15 1.99
N ARG A 53 5.27 -0.71 1.67
CA ARG A 53 4.88 -2.08 2.05
C ARG A 53 5.58 -3.20 1.24
N TYR A 54 6.42 -2.87 0.28
CA TYR A 54 6.96 -3.85 -0.68
C TYR A 54 8.34 -4.41 -0.30
N CYS A 55 9.41 -3.89 -0.90
CA CYS A 55 10.74 -4.50 -0.85
C CYS A 55 11.61 -3.92 0.27
N GLY A 56 12.69 -4.62 0.59
CA GLY A 56 13.65 -4.25 1.63
C GLY A 56 14.46 -2.97 1.38
N THR A 57 14.22 -2.25 0.28
CA THR A 57 14.80 -0.91 0.08
C THR A 57 14.32 0.06 1.15
N GLY A 58 13.06 -0.07 1.61
CA GLY A 58 12.54 0.75 2.71
C GLY A 58 12.27 2.20 2.33
N CYS A 59 11.73 2.47 1.13
CA CYS A 59 11.34 3.83 0.74
C CYS A 59 10.34 4.41 1.75
N GLY A 60 10.56 5.66 2.18
CA GLY A 60 9.59 6.43 2.94
C GLY A 60 8.49 6.96 2.03
N VAL A 61 7.24 6.86 2.49
CA VAL A 61 6.05 7.37 1.80
C VAL A 61 5.24 8.28 2.71
N GLU A 62 4.51 9.19 2.10
CA GLU A 62 3.42 9.93 2.73
C GLU A 62 2.09 9.43 2.15
N VAL A 63 1.15 9.12 3.04
CA VAL A 63 -0.15 8.53 2.74
C VAL A 63 -1.22 9.57 3.05
N GLY A 64 -1.97 9.97 2.03
CA GLY A 64 -3.06 10.94 2.14
C GLY A 64 -4.38 10.21 2.38
N VAL A 65 -5.00 10.46 3.53
CA VAL A 65 -6.23 9.79 3.99
C VAL A 65 -7.38 10.80 4.06
N LYS A 66 -8.56 10.36 3.60
CA LYS A 66 -9.83 11.08 3.77
C LYS A 66 -10.95 10.07 4.00
N ASP A 67 -11.85 10.38 4.93
CA ASP A 67 -13.01 9.54 5.26
C ASP A 67 -12.63 8.06 5.52
N GLY A 68 -11.50 7.84 6.22
CA GLY A 68 -10.98 6.51 6.55
C GLY A 68 -10.39 5.73 5.37
N ARG A 69 -10.25 6.35 4.20
CA ARG A 69 -9.70 5.72 2.98
C ARG A 69 -8.42 6.40 2.51
N ILE A 70 -7.50 5.60 1.99
CA ILE A 70 -6.28 6.11 1.38
C ILE A 70 -6.62 6.58 -0.03
N MET A 71 -6.48 7.88 -0.25
CA MET A 71 -6.83 8.55 -1.51
C MET A 71 -5.60 8.86 -2.35
N ALA A 72 -4.43 9.01 -1.72
CA ALA A 72 -3.19 9.34 -2.40
C ALA A 72 -1.97 8.76 -1.69
N VAL A 73 -0.90 8.55 -2.46
CA VAL A 73 0.43 8.22 -1.93
C VAL A 73 1.48 9.02 -2.70
N ARG A 74 2.50 9.49 -1.99
CA ARG A 74 3.70 10.09 -2.59
C ARG A 74 4.96 9.67 -1.85
N GLY A 75 6.11 9.83 -2.46
CA GLY A 75 7.37 9.58 -1.77
C GLY A 75 7.63 10.67 -0.74
N ASP A 76 8.17 10.30 0.41
CA ASP A 76 8.64 11.27 1.41
C ASP A 76 9.93 11.93 0.91
N GLU A 77 9.88 13.24 0.63
CA GLU A 77 11.04 14.02 0.18
C GLU A 77 12.16 14.08 1.24
N ALA A 78 11.80 14.01 2.52
CA ALA A 78 12.76 13.99 3.63
C ALA A 78 13.37 12.60 3.86
N SER A 79 12.86 11.55 3.22
CA SER A 79 13.41 10.20 3.37
C SER A 79 14.81 10.11 2.76
N PRO A 80 15.84 9.69 3.53
CA PRO A 80 17.21 9.57 3.04
C PRO A 80 17.36 8.46 1.98
N VAL A 81 16.44 7.48 1.97
CA VAL A 81 16.49 6.31 1.09
C VAL A 81 16.10 6.67 -0.34
N ASN A 82 14.99 7.39 -0.51
CA ASN A 82 14.35 7.58 -1.82
C ASN A 82 14.15 9.04 -2.22
N ARG A 83 14.35 10.00 -1.31
CA ARG A 83 14.31 11.45 -1.60
C ARG A 83 13.11 11.86 -2.45
N GLY A 84 11.91 11.42 -2.06
CA GLY A 84 10.64 11.72 -2.74
C GLY A 84 10.27 10.81 -3.91
N LEU A 85 11.18 9.95 -4.40
CA LEU A 85 10.90 9.07 -5.54
C LEU A 85 10.28 7.74 -5.11
N LEU A 86 9.40 7.18 -5.95
CA LEU A 86 8.90 5.81 -5.82
C LEU A 86 9.03 5.06 -7.14
N CYS A 87 9.03 3.72 -7.08
CA CYS A 87 8.84 2.88 -8.26
C CYS A 87 7.34 2.67 -8.53
N VAL A 88 7.00 2.01 -9.64
CA VAL A 88 5.60 1.71 -10.00
C VAL A 88 4.79 1.05 -8.88
N LYS A 89 5.40 0.14 -8.11
CA LYS A 89 4.75 -0.51 -6.96
C LYS A 89 4.39 0.51 -5.88
N GLY A 90 5.32 1.41 -5.55
CA GLY A 90 5.13 2.42 -4.53
C GLY A 90 4.04 3.43 -4.88
N TYR A 91 4.01 3.90 -6.13
CA TYR A 91 2.97 4.83 -6.60
C TYR A 91 1.55 4.23 -6.59
N HIS A 92 1.41 2.90 -6.57
CA HIS A 92 0.12 2.21 -6.59
C HIS A 92 -0.22 1.52 -5.25
N LEU A 93 0.45 1.88 -4.16
CA LEU A 93 0.19 1.33 -2.82
C LEU A 93 -1.29 1.31 -2.39
N PRO A 94 -2.14 2.32 -2.69
CA PRO A 94 -3.53 2.28 -2.26
C PRO A 94 -4.33 1.11 -2.86
N ALA A 95 -4.02 0.72 -4.10
CA ALA A 95 -4.81 -0.28 -4.83
C ALA A 95 -4.76 -1.68 -4.19
N MET A 96 -3.64 -2.06 -3.55
CA MET A 96 -3.51 -3.38 -2.91
C MET A 96 -4.43 -3.60 -1.71
N LEU A 97 -5.05 -2.55 -1.16
CA LEU A 97 -5.94 -2.65 0.01
C LEU A 97 -7.42 -2.83 -0.37
N TYR A 98 -7.78 -2.60 -1.63
CA TYR A 98 -9.17 -2.45 -2.07
C TYR A 98 -9.57 -3.42 -3.18
N GLY A 99 -8.90 -4.58 -3.28
CA GLY A 99 -9.36 -5.67 -4.15
C GLY A 99 -10.76 -6.16 -3.75
N GLU A 100 -11.59 -6.48 -4.76
CA GLU A 100 -12.98 -6.91 -4.56
C GLU A 100 -13.11 -8.23 -3.78
N ASP A 101 -12.07 -9.06 -3.85
CA ASP A 101 -11.96 -10.38 -3.24
C ASP A 101 -11.29 -10.37 -1.86
N ARG A 102 -11.10 -9.18 -1.25
CA ARG A 102 -10.49 -9.06 0.07
C ARG A 102 -11.30 -9.84 1.12
N LEU A 103 -10.61 -10.74 1.82
CA LEU A 103 -11.21 -11.50 2.91
C LEU A 103 -11.66 -10.57 4.04
N THR A 104 -12.93 -10.71 4.43
CA THR A 104 -13.60 -9.88 5.45
C THR A 104 -14.15 -10.71 6.62
N HIS A 105 -14.12 -12.03 6.52
CA HIS A 105 -14.61 -12.96 7.53
C HIS A 105 -13.67 -14.16 7.67
N PRO A 106 -13.55 -14.75 8.88
CA PRO A 106 -13.01 -16.09 9.03
C PRO A 106 -13.78 -17.13 8.21
N MET A 107 -13.08 -18.13 7.70
CA MET A 107 -13.62 -19.14 6.79
C MET A 107 -13.26 -20.54 7.29
N LEU A 108 -14.24 -21.43 7.39
CA LEU A 108 -14.07 -22.82 7.81
C LEU A 108 -14.30 -23.76 6.63
N ARG A 109 -13.43 -24.77 6.49
CA ARG A 109 -13.58 -25.80 5.46
C ARG A 109 -14.84 -26.63 5.74
N ASN A 110 -15.64 -26.87 4.70
CA ASN A 110 -16.85 -27.69 4.82
C ASN A 110 -16.50 -29.15 5.11
N SER A 111 -17.42 -29.88 5.77
CA SER A 111 -17.24 -31.27 6.18
C SER A 111 -17.05 -32.25 5.01
N ASP A 112 -17.58 -31.92 3.83
CA ASP A 112 -17.38 -32.70 2.60
C ASP A 112 -16.00 -32.45 1.95
N GLY A 113 -15.15 -31.63 2.59
CA GLY A 113 -13.82 -31.25 2.14
C GLY A 113 -13.82 -30.19 1.04
N ARG A 114 -14.98 -29.77 0.52
CA ARG A 114 -15.11 -28.88 -0.63
C ARG A 114 -15.56 -27.49 -0.22
N GLY A 115 -14.75 -26.48 -0.57
CA GLY A 115 -15.06 -25.08 -0.31
C GLY A 115 -15.00 -24.69 1.17
N PHE A 116 -15.51 -23.49 1.44
CA PHE A 116 -15.49 -22.87 2.77
C PHE A 116 -16.80 -22.15 3.07
N SER A 117 -17.15 -22.11 4.35
CA SER A 117 -18.27 -21.34 4.89
C SER A 117 -17.75 -20.26 5.84
N ARG A 118 -18.44 -19.12 5.89
CA ARG A 118 -18.12 -18.03 6.84
C ARG A 118 -18.46 -18.47 8.26
N ILE A 119 -17.59 -18.13 9.21
CA ILE A 119 -17.83 -18.32 10.65
C ILE A 119 -17.48 -17.03 11.41
N SER A 120 -17.90 -16.94 12.66
CA SER A 120 -17.52 -15.84 13.54
C SER A 120 -16.06 -15.93 13.99
N TRP A 121 -15.54 -14.83 14.54
CA TRP A 121 -14.20 -14.82 15.14
C TRP A 121 -14.12 -15.72 16.37
N ASP A 122 -15.14 -15.73 17.23
CA ASP A 122 -15.18 -16.58 18.43
C ASP A 122 -15.13 -18.06 18.05
N GLU A 123 -15.98 -18.49 17.10
CA GLU A 123 -15.95 -19.87 16.60
C GLU A 123 -14.60 -20.26 15.98
N ALA A 124 -13.96 -19.33 15.25
CA ALA A 124 -12.67 -19.58 14.62
C ALA A 124 -11.56 -19.77 15.67
N LEU A 125 -11.50 -18.87 16.66
CA LEU A 125 -10.50 -18.89 17.71
C LEU A 125 -10.70 -20.10 18.65
N ASP A 126 -11.94 -20.42 19.02
CA ASP A 126 -12.27 -21.59 19.85
C ASP A 126 -11.88 -22.90 19.14
N LEU A 127 -12.15 -23.00 17.84
CA LEU A 127 -11.76 -24.17 17.06
C LEU A 127 -10.24 -24.33 16.99
N ILE A 128 -9.52 -23.24 16.71
CA ILE A 128 -8.05 -23.24 16.66
C ILE A 128 -7.48 -23.63 18.02
N ALA A 129 -7.95 -23.01 19.11
CA ALA A 129 -7.48 -23.28 20.47
C ALA A 129 -7.70 -24.75 20.85
N ARG A 130 -8.90 -25.29 20.59
CA ARG A 130 -9.21 -26.70 20.83
C ARG A 130 -8.29 -27.63 20.06
N LYS A 131 -8.12 -27.42 18.75
CA LYS A 131 -7.25 -28.25 17.90
C LYS A 131 -5.79 -28.17 18.31
N TYR A 132 -5.34 -26.99 18.71
CA TYR A 132 -3.99 -26.77 19.22
C TYR A 132 -3.77 -27.55 20.53
N GLN A 133 -4.71 -27.49 21.48
CA GLN A 133 -4.64 -28.25 22.73
C GLN A 133 -4.70 -29.77 22.51
N GLU A 134 -5.56 -30.26 21.60
CA GLU A 134 -5.64 -31.67 21.22
C GLU A 134 -4.27 -32.18 20.72
N ALA A 135 -3.64 -31.45 19.78
CA ALA A 135 -2.33 -31.82 19.25
C ALA A 135 -1.23 -31.85 20.33
N LEU A 136 -1.20 -30.85 21.21
CA LEU A 136 -0.26 -30.78 22.33
C LEU A 136 -0.45 -31.94 23.31
N ALA A 137 -1.69 -32.32 23.62
CA ALA A 137 -1.99 -33.42 24.54
C ALA A 137 -1.58 -34.78 23.95
N GLU A 138 -1.76 -34.97 22.64
CA GLU A 138 -1.49 -36.24 21.96
C GLU A 138 0.01 -36.45 21.67
N ALA A 139 0.70 -35.43 21.17
CA ALA A 139 2.05 -35.56 20.62
C ALA A 139 3.07 -34.54 21.18
N GLY A 140 2.68 -33.75 22.18
CA GLY A 140 3.55 -32.80 22.87
C GLY A 140 3.89 -31.54 22.03
N PRO A 141 4.76 -30.66 22.54
CA PRO A 141 5.08 -29.37 21.91
C PRO A 141 5.67 -29.47 20.50
N GLY A 142 6.35 -30.56 20.16
CA GLY A 142 6.92 -30.78 18.82
C GLY A 142 5.88 -31.04 17.72
N SER A 143 4.61 -31.20 18.08
CA SER A 143 3.51 -31.46 17.14
C SER A 143 2.94 -30.19 16.49
N VAL A 144 3.27 -29.02 17.04
CA VAL A 144 2.81 -27.72 16.56
C VAL A 144 3.98 -26.91 16.02
N ALA A 145 3.75 -26.17 14.94
CA ALA A 145 4.74 -25.29 14.34
C ALA A 145 4.07 -24.02 13.84
N PHE A 146 4.88 -22.98 13.67
CA PHE A 146 4.45 -21.73 13.06
C PHE A 146 5.25 -21.43 11.81
N TYR A 147 4.57 -20.99 10.75
CA TYR A 147 5.21 -20.51 9.54
C TYR A 147 4.95 -19.02 9.37
N GLY A 148 6.02 -18.24 9.47
CA GLY A 148 5.91 -16.80 9.61
C GLY A 148 6.03 -15.98 8.34
N SER A 149 6.25 -14.66 8.52
CA SER A 149 6.47 -13.74 7.41
C SER A 149 7.43 -12.61 7.77
N GLY A 150 8.39 -12.33 6.88
CA GLY A 150 9.25 -11.14 6.97
C GLY A 150 8.51 -9.83 6.70
N GLN A 151 7.21 -9.88 6.41
CA GLN A 151 6.37 -8.71 6.18
C GLN A 151 5.53 -8.27 7.38
N TRP A 152 5.70 -8.93 8.53
CA TRP A 152 5.07 -8.52 9.78
C TRP A 152 5.60 -7.19 10.30
N GLY A 153 4.82 -6.56 11.18
CA GLY A 153 5.39 -5.61 12.12
C GLY A 153 6.36 -6.32 13.07
N ILE A 154 7.35 -5.58 13.58
CA ILE A 154 8.34 -6.11 14.53
C ILE A 154 7.62 -6.74 15.75
N HIS A 155 6.56 -6.09 16.22
CA HIS A 155 5.81 -6.55 17.38
C HIS A 155 5.04 -7.86 17.12
N ASP A 156 4.51 -8.07 15.92
CA ASP A 156 3.80 -9.30 15.58
C ASP A 156 4.76 -10.49 15.61
N GLY A 157 5.94 -10.33 14.99
CA GLY A 157 6.99 -11.35 15.02
C GLY A 157 7.47 -11.66 16.44
N TYR A 158 7.68 -10.62 17.26
CA TYR A 158 8.06 -10.80 18.65
C TYR A 158 6.98 -11.53 19.48
N ALA A 159 5.70 -11.20 19.27
CA ALA A 159 4.60 -11.86 19.97
C ALA A 159 4.56 -13.37 19.66
N VAL A 160 4.74 -13.73 18.39
CA VAL A 160 4.80 -15.13 17.95
C VAL A 160 5.98 -15.86 18.57
N THR A 161 7.18 -15.26 18.59
CA THR A 161 8.37 -15.85 19.23
C THR A 161 8.22 -16.01 20.74
N LYS A 162 7.30 -15.29 21.39
CA LYS A 162 6.96 -15.53 22.79
C LYS A 162 5.89 -16.61 22.98
N TRP A 163 5.04 -16.80 21.98
CA TRP A 163 3.97 -17.78 22.02
C TRP A 163 4.50 -19.21 21.80
N PHE A 164 5.42 -19.38 20.85
CA PHE A 164 6.13 -20.63 20.58
C PHE A 164 7.45 -20.70 21.34
#